data_AF-A0A957VDM1-F1
#
_entry.id   AF-A0A957VDM1-F1
#
_cell.length_a   1.000
_cell.length_b   1.000
_cell.length_c   1.000
_cell.angle_alpha   90.00
_cell.angle_beta   90.00
_cell.angle_gamma   90.00
#
_symmetry.space_group_name_H-M   'P 1'
#
loop_
_entity.id
_entity.type
_entity.pdbx_description
1 polymer ?
#
loop_
_entity_poly.entity_id
_entity_poly.type
_entity_poly.pdbx_seq_one_letter_code
_entity_poly.pdbx_strand_id
1 'polypeptide(L)'
;MSDRESRSRRREERRSSRRGSSQPGDRAVKSLVTHLPPSEVLHEEGVEMIHQASMRLLKETGMLIIDYPPALETFRQNGAKVEGEMVWIDEETLLHFVKQAPAAFGQLARNPANTLTIGGR
;
A
#
# COMPACT_ATOMS: atom_id res chain seq x y z
N MET A 1 18.18 -4.37 54.52
CA MET A 1 16.93 -4.44 53.71
C MET A 1 16.55 -3.10 53.06
N SER A 2 17.37 -2.05 53.17
CA SER A 2 17.07 -0.67 52.76
C SER A 2 17.58 -0.25 51.37
N ASP A 3 18.50 -1.00 50.75
CA ASP A 3 19.09 -0.66 49.43
C ASP A 3 18.23 -1.06 48.21
N ARG A 4 17.26 -1.96 48.41
CA ARG A 4 16.39 -2.44 47.33
C ARG A 4 15.25 -1.46 47.03
N GLU A 5 14.75 -0.81 48.07
CA GLU A 5 13.68 0.21 47.96
C GLU A 5 14.20 1.52 47.37
N SER A 6 15.42 1.95 47.74
CA SER A 6 16.06 3.15 47.19
C SER A 6 16.36 3.00 45.70
N ARG A 7 16.77 1.82 45.24
CA ARG A 7 16.92 1.51 43.80
C ARG A 7 15.58 1.46 43.05
N SER A 8 14.51 0.99 43.68
CA SER A 8 13.17 0.96 43.09
C SER A 8 12.63 2.38 42.87
N ARG A 9 12.69 3.23 43.90
CA ARG A 9 12.22 4.63 43.84
C ARG A 9 12.96 5.44 42.78
N ARG A 10 14.30 5.29 42.69
CA ARG A 10 15.11 5.99 41.69
C ARG A 10 14.83 5.52 40.24
N ARG A 11 14.37 4.28 40.07
CA ARG A 11 13.96 3.74 38.76
C ARG A 11 12.57 4.24 38.36
N GLU A 12 11.70 4.45 39.34
CA GLU A 12 10.35 4.99 39.19
C GLU A 12 10.38 6.49 38.87
N GLU A 13 11.22 7.26 39.56
CA GLU A 13 11.50 8.68 39.25
C GLU A 13 12.05 8.86 37.83
N ARG A 14 13.01 8.03 37.40
CA ARG A 14 13.56 8.05 36.04
C ARG A 14 12.54 7.66 34.95
N ARG A 15 11.53 6.85 35.29
CA ARG A 15 10.42 6.52 34.38
C ARG A 15 9.41 7.67 34.31
N SER A 16 9.17 8.37 35.43
CA SER A 16 8.30 9.54 35.46
C SER A 16 8.91 10.73 34.71
N SER A 17 10.21 10.96 34.82
CA SER A 17 10.91 12.06 34.13
C SER A 17 11.02 11.83 32.63
N ARG A 18 11.12 10.57 32.17
CA ARG A 18 11.05 10.22 30.74
C ARG A 18 9.63 10.28 30.16
N ARG A 19 8.58 10.14 30.98
CA ARG A 19 7.19 10.37 30.55
C ARG A 19 6.88 11.86 30.36
N GLY A 20 7.60 12.76 31.03
CA GLY A 20 7.45 14.21 30.87
C GLY A 20 8.28 14.82 29.73
N SER A 21 9.29 14.11 29.20
CA SER A 21 10.23 14.67 28.21
C SER A 21 10.08 14.07 26.80
N SER A 22 8.85 13.76 26.39
CA SER A 22 8.54 13.35 25.01
C SER A 22 7.95 14.52 24.23
N GLN A 23 8.75 15.54 23.92
CA GLN A 23 8.51 16.38 22.75
C GLN A 23 9.72 16.26 21.84
N PRO A 24 9.58 15.43 20.81
CA PRO A 24 9.67 15.98 19.46
C PRO A 24 8.59 15.39 18.55
N GLY A 25 7.80 16.26 17.89
CA GLY A 25 6.98 15.86 16.74
C GLY A 25 5.49 16.22 16.80
N ASP A 26 5.10 17.34 17.43
CA ASP A 26 3.68 17.74 17.58
C ASP A 26 3.08 18.44 16.34
N ARG A 27 3.49 18.02 15.15
CA ARG A 27 2.76 18.35 13.93
C ARG A 27 2.30 17.03 13.33
N ALA A 28 1.07 16.65 13.68
CA ALA A 28 0.34 15.63 12.94
C ALA A 28 0.50 15.93 11.45
N VAL A 29 1.07 14.98 10.71
CA VAL A 29 1.21 15.11 9.26
C VAL A 29 -0.19 14.96 8.70
N LYS A 30 -0.84 16.08 8.40
CA LYS A 30 -2.15 16.07 7.76
C LYS A 30 -1.99 15.56 6.33
N SER A 31 -2.96 14.77 5.89
CA SER A 31 -3.01 14.33 4.48
C SER A 31 -3.01 15.56 3.57
N LEU A 32 -2.19 15.52 2.53
CA LEU A 32 -2.24 16.52 1.46
C LEU A 32 -3.52 16.27 0.67
N VAL A 33 -4.46 17.21 0.72
CA VAL A 33 -5.68 17.17 -0.08
C VAL A 33 -5.49 18.13 -1.24
N THR A 34 -5.64 17.61 -2.46
CA THR A 34 -5.50 18.45 -3.66
C THR A 34 -6.85 19.11 -3.94
N HIS A 35 -6.90 20.44 -3.87
CA HIS A 35 -8.12 21.21 -4.14
C HIS A 35 -8.25 21.66 -5.61
N LEU A 36 -7.25 21.37 -6.43
CA LEU A 36 -7.25 21.65 -7.86
C LEU A 36 -7.82 20.45 -8.62
N PRO A 37 -8.54 20.67 -9.73
CA PRO A 37 -8.93 19.57 -10.60
C PRO A 37 -7.68 18.85 -11.15
N PRO A 38 -7.74 17.53 -11.38
CA PRO A 38 -6.67 16.81 -12.07
C PRO A 38 -6.38 17.46 -13.44
N SER A 39 -5.11 17.56 -13.80
CA SER A 39 -4.74 18.02 -15.14
C SER A 39 -4.97 16.90 -16.15
N GLU A 40 -5.95 17.08 -17.03
CA GLU A 40 -6.25 16.13 -18.10
C GLU A 40 -5.29 16.35 -19.27
N VAL A 41 -4.26 15.50 -19.37
CA VAL A 41 -3.27 15.53 -20.46
C VAL A 41 -3.75 14.74 -21.68
N LEU A 42 -4.61 13.75 -21.46
CA LEU A 42 -5.18 12.89 -22.49
C LEU A 42 -6.70 13.05 -22.49
N HIS A 43 -7.29 13.09 -23.68
CA HIS A 43 -8.73 12.94 -23.87
C HIS A 43 -9.15 11.48 -23.66
N GLU A 44 -10.45 11.24 -23.52
CA GLU A 44 -11.04 9.92 -23.25
C GLU A 44 -10.61 8.84 -24.26
N GLU A 45 -10.57 9.18 -25.55
CA GLU A 45 -10.07 8.29 -26.61
C GLU A 45 -8.60 7.87 -26.38
N GLY A 46 -7.76 8.79 -25.90
CA GLY A 46 -6.37 8.50 -25.58
C GLY A 46 -6.21 7.53 -24.42
N VAL A 47 -7.07 7.66 -23.41
CA VAL A 47 -7.11 6.73 -22.27
C VAL A 47 -7.53 5.34 -22.74
N GLU A 48 -8.56 5.26 -23.57
CA GLU A 48 -9.06 3.99 -24.11
C GLU A 48 -8.00 3.30 -25.00
N MET A 49 -7.29 4.06 -25.85
CA MET A 49 -6.19 3.50 -26.64
C MET A 49 -5.10 2.88 -25.76
N ILE A 50 -4.70 3.55 -24.69
CA ILE A 50 -3.70 3.02 -23.74
C ILE A 50 -4.26 1.79 -23.01
N HIS A 51 -5.53 1.82 -22.62
CA HIS A 51 -6.20 0.69 -21.98
C HIS A 51 -6.15 -0.55 -22.86
N GLN A 52 -6.62 -0.45 -24.11
CA GLN A 52 -6.62 -1.54 -25.08
C GLN A 52 -5.21 -2.06 -25.40
N ALA A 53 -4.24 -1.15 -25.55
CA ALA A 53 -2.84 -1.53 -25.74
C ALA A 53 -2.29 -2.32 -24.53
N SER A 54 -2.66 -1.93 -23.31
CA SER A 54 -2.26 -2.63 -22.08
C SER A 54 -2.86 -4.02 -22.00
N MET A 55 -4.15 -4.18 -22.34
CA MET A 55 -4.83 -5.48 -22.36
C MET A 55 -4.16 -6.42 -23.36
N ARG A 56 -3.89 -5.91 -24.56
CA ARG A 56 -3.20 -6.67 -25.61
C ARG A 56 -1.80 -7.10 -25.17
N LEU A 57 -1.04 -6.21 -24.54
CA LEU A 57 0.31 -6.50 -24.06
C LEU A 57 0.30 -7.64 -23.03
N LEU A 58 -0.59 -7.60 -22.05
CA LEU A 58 -0.67 -8.64 -21.00
C LEU A 58 -1.16 -9.99 -21.55
N LYS A 59 -2.02 -9.98 -22.57
CA LYS A 59 -2.57 -11.18 -23.20
C LYS A 59 -1.62 -11.83 -24.21
N GLU A 60 -0.97 -11.05 -25.06
CA GLU A 60 -0.12 -11.55 -26.16
C GLU A 60 1.34 -11.68 -25.75
N THR A 61 1.90 -10.65 -25.08
CA THR A 61 3.32 -10.63 -24.68
C THR A 61 3.52 -11.28 -23.32
N GLY A 62 2.62 -11.01 -22.37
CA GLY A 62 2.72 -11.51 -20.99
C GLY A 62 3.78 -10.77 -20.16
N MET A 63 4.10 -11.36 -19.01
CA MET A 63 5.08 -10.82 -18.05
C MET A 63 5.89 -11.95 -17.41
N LEU A 64 7.16 -11.68 -17.11
CA LEU A 64 8.06 -12.57 -16.37
C LEU A 64 7.89 -12.41 -14.86
N ILE A 65 7.75 -13.53 -14.16
CA ILE A 65 7.83 -13.62 -12.70
C ILE A 65 9.04 -14.50 -12.34
N ILE A 66 10.13 -13.85 -11.99
CA ILE A 66 11.45 -14.48 -11.79
C ILE A 66 11.60 -14.93 -10.33
N ASP A 67 12.14 -16.13 -10.13
CA ASP A 67 12.56 -16.67 -8.82
C ASP A 67 11.47 -16.67 -7.73
N TYR A 68 10.18 -16.66 -8.11
CA TYR A 68 9.08 -16.68 -7.16
C TYR A 68 7.94 -17.64 -7.54
N PRO A 69 8.16 -18.96 -7.33
CA PRO A 69 7.16 -20.00 -7.63
C PRO A 69 5.76 -19.81 -7.01
N PRO A 70 5.60 -19.28 -5.77
CA PRO A 70 4.28 -19.09 -5.18
C PRO A 70 3.36 -18.15 -5.97
N ALA A 71 3.90 -17.10 -6.60
CA ALA A 71 3.07 -16.22 -7.44
C ALA A 71 2.68 -16.91 -8.74
N LEU A 72 3.59 -17.64 -9.38
CA LEU A 72 3.29 -18.41 -10.60
C LEU A 72 2.13 -19.38 -10.37
N GLU A 73 2.11 -20.03 -9.22
CA GLU A 73 1.02 -20.94 -8.84
C GLU A 73 -0.28 -20.19 -8.55
N THR A 74 -0.20 -19.04 -7.87
CA THR A 74 -1.37 -18.17 -7.65
C THR A 74 -1.98 -17.73 -8.98
N PHE A 75 -1.17 -17.30 -9.94
CA PHE A 75 -1.66 -16.92 -11.28
C PHE A 75 -2.35 -18.09 -11.99
N ARG A 76 -1.72 -19.27 -11.99
CA ARG A 76 -2.27 -20.49 -12.60
C ARG A 76 -3.63 -20.88 -12.01
N GLN A 77 -3.75 -20.82 -10.68
CA GLN A 77 -5.00 -21.15 -9.98
C GLN A 77 -6.13 -20.16 -10.26
N ASN A 78 -5.78 -18.91 -10.60
CA ASN A 78 -6.74 -17.84 -10.85
C ASN A 78 -6.98 -17.58 -12.35
N GLY A 79 -6.68 -18.56 -13.22
CA GLY A 79 -7.06 -18.54 -14.63
C GLY A 79 -6.03 -17.95 -15.59
N ALA A 80 -4.89 -17.46 -15.09
CA ALA A 80 -3.82 -17.00 -15.97
C ALA A 80 -3.07 -18.19 -16.61
N LYS A 81 -2.64 -18.01 -17.86
CA LYS A 81 -1.79 -18.98 -18.55
C LYS A 81 -0.35 -18.81 -18.05
N VAL A 82 0.28 -19.91 -17.60
CA VAL A 82 1.65 -19.87 -17.06
C VAL A 82 2.51 -20.95 -17.69
N GLU A 83 3.60 -20.54 -18.33
CA GLU A 83 4.61 -21.44 -18.93
C GLU A 83 6.01 -21.07 -18.40
N GLY A 84 6.62 -21.96 -17.62
CA GLY A 84 7.86 -21.64 -16.91
C GLY A 84 7.65 -20.44 -15.98
N GLU A 85 8.39 -19.36 -16.25
CA GLU A 85 8.30 -18.08 -15.53
C GLU A 85 7.44 -17.02 -16.26
N MET A 86 6.91 -17.34 -17.43
CA MET A 86 6.06 -16.45 -18.21
C MET A 86 4.59 -16.60 -17.81
N VAL A 87 3.92 -15.47 -17.62
CA VAL A 87 2.50 -15.37 -17.27
C VAL A 87 1.77 -14.51 -18.31
N TRP A 88 0.65 -15.00 -18.83
CA TRP A 88 -0.27 -14.24 -19.69
C TRP A 88 -1.64 -14.18 -19.03
N ILE A 89 -2.24 -13.00 -19.07
CA ILE A 89 -3.51 -12.71 -18.40
C ILE A 89 -4.46 -12.14 -19.46
N ASP A 90 -5.63 -12.75 -19.62
CA ASP A 90 -6.68 -12.19 -20.46
C ASP A 90 -7.39 -11.03 -19.75
N GLU A 91 -8.07 -10.20 -20.53
CA GLU A 91 -8.74 -9.00 -20.06
C GLU A 91 -9.86 -9.29 -19.05
N GLU A 92 -10.63 -10.36 -19.23
CA GLU A 92 -11.73 -10.71 -18.33
C GLU A 92 -11.19 -11.07 -16.95
N THR A 93 -10.19 -11.95 -16.91
CA THR A 93 -9.49 -12.33 -15.67
C THR A 93 -8.87 -11.11 -14.99
N LEU A 94 -8.17 -10.25 -15.74
CA LEU A 94 -7.53 -9.07 -15.18
C LEU A 94 -8.55 -8.11 -14.57
N LEU A 95 -9.60 -7.76 -15.32
CA LEU A 95 -10.62 -6.82 -14.86
C LEU A 95 -11.44 -7.39 -13.70
N HIS A 96 -11.64 -8.71 -13.64
CA HIS A 96 -12.27 -9.36 -12.48
C HIS A 96 -11.52 -9.03 -11.18
N PHE A 97 -10.19 -9.16 -11.16
CA PHE A 97 -9.39 -8.88 -9.95
C PHE A 97 -9.22 -7.38 -9.70
N VAL A 98 -9.06 -6.55 -10.74
CA VAL A 98 -9.00 -5.09 -10.57
C VAL A 98 -10.26 -4.55 -9.90
N LYS A 99 -11.44 -5.06 -10.24
CA LYS A 99 -12.72 -4.67 -9.63
C LYS A 99 -12.82 -5.02 -8.14
N GLN A 100 -12.04 -5.96 -7.64
CA GLN A 100 -12.03 -6.31 -6.22
C GLN A 100 -11.20 -5.34 -5.38
N ALA A 101 -10.35 -4.51 -6.01
CA ALA A 101 -9.56 -3.53 -5.30
C ALA A 101 -10.43 -2.37 -4.79
N PRO A 102 -10.31 -1.96 -3.52
CA PRO A 102 -11.07 -0.82 -2.99
C PRO A 102 -10.58 0.50 -3.60
N ALA A 103 -11.51 1.41 -3.89
CA ALA A 103 -11.19 2.73 -4.43
C ALA A 103 -10.43 3.64 -3.46
N ALA A 104 -10.57 3.40 -2.14
CA ALA A 104 -9.82 4.08 -1.10
C ALA A 104 -9.64 3.16 0.12
N PHE A 105 -8.52 3.33 0.85
CA PHE A 105 -8.24 2.58 2.07
C PHE A 105 -7.42 3.41 3.06
N GLY A 106 -7.50 3.04 4.35
CA GLY A 106 -6.74 3.71 5.41
C GLY A 106 -5.35 3.09 5.59
N GLN A 107 -4.30 3.91 5.47
CA GLN A 107 -2.96 3.55 5.92
C GLN A 107 -2.83 3.85 7.42
N LEU A 108 -3.03 2.82 8.23
CA LEU A 108 -3.10 2.93 9.69
C LEU A 108 -1.73 3.25 10.29
N ALA A 109 -1.71 4.24 11.19
CA ALA A 109 -0.53 4.62 11.96
C ALA A 109 -0.66 4.15 13.43
N ARG A 110 0.49 3.95 14.09
CA ARG A 110 0.53 3.63 15.53
C ARG A 110 -0.17 4.68 16.39
N ASN A 111 -0.03 5.95 16.02
CA ASN A 111 -0.85 7.03 16.55
C ASN A 111 -2.03 7.26 15.59
N PRO A 112 -3.29 7.01 15.99
CA PRO A 112 -4.45 7.19 15.13
C PRO A 112 -4.54 8.58 14.49
N ALA A 113 -4.03 9.62 15.14
CA ALA A 113 -4.00 11.00 14.61
C ALA A 113 -3.15 11.18 13.34
N ASN A 114 -2.28 10.21 13.03
CA ASN A 114 -1.42 10.20 11.83
C ASN A 114 -1.89 9.19 10.78
N THR A 115 -3.08 8.61 10.92
CA THR A 115 -3.65 7.71 9.91
C THR A 115 -4.01 8.49 8.65
N LEU A 116 -3.60 7.98 7.48
CA LEU A 116 -3.85 8.61 6.19
C LEU A 116 -4.87 7.79 5.39
N THR A 117 -5.64 8.46 4.55
CA THR A 117 -6.49 7.80 3.54
C THR A 117 -5.75 7.82 2.21
N ILE A 118 -5.61 6.67 1.55
CA ILE A 118 -5.02 6.52 0.23
C ILE A 118 -6.15 6.27 -0.78
N GLY A 119 -6.14 7.01 -1.89
CA GLY A 119 -7.24 7.01 -2.86
C GLY A 119 -8.34 8.00 -2.50
N GLY A 120 -9.22 8.27 -3.46
CA GLY A 120 -10.21 9.36 -3.35
C GLY A 120 -9.67 10.71 -3.81
N ARG A 121 -9.79 11.75 -2.97
CA ARG A 121 -9.33 13.13 -3.20
C ARG A 121 -8.23 13.55 -2.24
#